data_AF-A0A7C9HIY8-F1
#
_entry.id   AF-A0A7C9HIY8-F1
#
_cell.length_a   1.000
_cell.length_b   1.000
_cell.length_c   1.000
_cell.angle_alpha   90.00
_cell.angle_beta   90.00
_cell.angle_gamma   90.00
#
_symmetry.space_group_name_H-M   'P 1'
#
loop_
_entity.id
_entity.type
_entity.pdbx_description
1 polymer ?
#
loop_
_entity_poly.entity_id
_entity_poly.type
_entity_poly.pdbx_seq_one_letter_code
_entity_poly.pdbx_strand_id
1 'polypeptide(L)'
;MRAITPSDALDLITSAGLPVEVTTFDSVTIAERNARLYVRQSPPSPASVRADDRHEGLRLYVVPRLTDGLRRLAAEDERIAIAAVRDGVFVLDGREYRAPSDVADFSWPPTTRRVPWGRYALLRVLARTRSPRTQTQLAAEAGVTQAAVSQSLRQLGDLVARSSDGWHAHDVRAVAEAFLAQYPGPRGITTNWYSLEPVVAQAGTVAGSVGDAPVLISGDAGADLIAPWRKPTRAIVYGRTGLDLVASGFAESDPERATLEYAVPADPTIWATATAFASGATPRTVDPLICAHDVKRIGGPDADDAVEHLLEAVERNWSAE
;
A
#
# COMPACT_ATOMS: atom_id res chain seq x y z
N MET A 1 18.99 7.09 -7.06
CA MET A 1 19.31 6.15 -5.96
C MET A 1 17.99 5.69 -5.34
N ARG A 2 17.65 4.38 -5.32
CA ARG A 2 16.33 3.88 -4.87
C ARG A 2 16.04 4.12 -3.42
N ALA A 3 14.78 4.48 -3.18
CA ALA A 3 14.20 4.49 -1.88
C ALA A 3 14.03 3.09 -1.31
N ILE A 4 14.63 2.89 -0.16
CA ILE A 4 14.38 1.75 0.70
C ILE A 4 12.94 1.78 1.17
N THR A 5 12.33 0.62 1.26
CA THR A 5 10.96 0.42 1.71
C THR A 5 10.91 -0.38 3.01
N PRO A 6 9.76 -0.39 3.70
CA PRO A 6 9.49 -1.33 4.77
C PRO A 6 9.70 -2.80 4.34
N SER A 7 9.16 -3.21 3.19
CA SER A 7 9.27 -4.58 2.66
C SER A 7 10.71 -5.05 2.47
N ASP A 8 11.61 -4.17 2.03
CA ASP A 8 13.03 -4.52 1.86
C ASP A 8 13.67 -4.99 3.17
N ALA A 9 13.17 -4.49 4.31
CA ALA A 9 13.62 -4.94 5.62
C ALA A 9 13.16 -6.37 5.91
N LEU A 10 11.92 -6.71 5.53
CA LEU A 10 11.34 -8.02 5.79
C LEU A 10 12.07 -9.08 4.98
N ASP A 11 12.24 -8.86 3.68
CA ASP A 11 12.96 -9.78 2.80
C ASP A 11 14.36 -10.09 3.35
N LEU A 12 15.06 -9.05 3.85
CA LEU A 12 16.36 -9.17 4.49
C LEU A 12 16.31 -10.00 5.80
N ILE A 13 15.34 -9.72 6.68
CA ILE A 13 15.19 -10.41 7.97
C ILE A 13 14.85 -11.88 7.76
N THR A 14 13.90 -12.17 6.87
CA THR A 14 13.52 -13.55 6.49
C THR A 14 14.70 -14.29 5.87
N SER A 15 15.44 -13.65 4.95
CA SER A 15 16.63 -14.24 4.33
C SER A 15 17.78 -14.46 5.31
N ALA A 16 17.84 -13.70 6.40
CA ALA A 16 18.75 -13.88 7.53
C ALA A 16 18.32 -15.03 8.47
N GLY A 17 17.20 -15.71 8.19
CA GLY A 17 16.70 -16.84 8.95
C GLY A 17 15.92 -16.46 10.21
N LEU A 18 15.45 -15.21 10.32
CA LEU A 18 14.67 -14.74 11.44
C LEU A 18 13.18 -14.65 11.06
N PRO A 19 12.26 -15.17 11.89
CA PRO A 19 10.83 -15.02 11.64
C PRO A 19 10.42 -13.55 11.81
N VAL A 20 9.63 -13.05 10.86
CA VAL A 20 9.05 -11.71 10.88
C VAL A 20 7.58 -11.77 10.51
N GLU A 21 6.75 -11.12 11.32
CA GLU A 21 5.30 -11.04 11.08
C GLU A 21 4.87 -9.57 10.94
N VAL A 22 4.04 -9.27 9.95
CA VAL A 22 3.54 -7.90 9.74
C VAL A 22 2.35 -7.64 10.64
N THR A 23 2.47 -6.66 11.55
CA THR A 23 1.37 -6.28 12.44
C THR A 23 0.57 -5.09 11.89
N THR A 24 1.24 -4.05 11.39
CA THR A 24 0.61 -2.87 10.75
C THR A 24 1.45 -2.41 9.56
N PHE A 25 1.04 -1.33 8.88
CA PHE A 25 1.79 -0.74 7.76
C PHE A 25 3.20 -0.20 8.13
N ASP A 26 3.47 0.01 9.43
CA ASP A 26 4.73 0.52 9.97
C ASP A 26 5.22 -0.25 11.20
N SER A 27 4.69 -1.45 11.45
CA SER A 27 5.16 -2.31 12.54
C SER A 27 5.21 -3.78 12.14
N VAL A 28 6.20 -4.49 12.69
CA VAL A 28 6.40 -5.93 12.54
C VAL A 28 6.71 -6.54 13.90
N THR A 29 6.49 -7.84 14.06
CA THR A 29 7.02 -8.63 15.17
C THR A 29 8.27 -9.36 14.69
N ILE A 30 9.39 -9.19 15.38
CA ILE A 30 10.66 -9.88 15.12
C ILE A 30 11.12 -10.49 16.44
N ALA A 31 11.42 -11.79 16.45
CA ALA A 31 11.83 -12.49 17.67
C ALA A 31 10.93 -12.17 18.87
N GLU A 32 9.61 -12.27 18.68
CA GLU A 32 8.56 -12.00 19.69
C GLU A 32 8.46 -10.54 20.18
N ARG A 33 9.19 -9.60 19.57
CA ARG A 33 9.19 -8.18 19.95
C ARG A 33 8.54 -7.33 18.85
N ASN A 34 7.58 -6.49 19.22
CA ASN A 34 7.00 -5.53 18.29
C ASN A 34 8.01 -4.43 17.98
N ALA A 35 8.34 -4.28 16.71
CA ALA A 35 9.26 -3.31 16.16
C ALA A 35 8.52 -2.31 15.27
N ARG A 36 8.65 -1.01 15.58
CA ARG A 36 8.18 0.06 14.71
C ARG A 36 9.23 0.39 13.65
N LEU A 37 8.82 0.50 12.39
CA LEU A 37 9.70 0.73 11.25
C LEU A 37 9.96 2.23 11.02
N TYR A 38 11.23 2.55 10.86
CA TYR A 38 11.73 3.88 10.52
C TYR A 38 12.57 3.80 9.26
N VAL A 39 11.93 4.00 8.12
CA VAL A 39 12.60 3.99 6.82
C VAL A 39 13.37 5.31 6.63
N ARG A 40 14.66 5.21 6.27
CA ARG A 40 15.55 6.36 6.02
C ARG A 40 16.35 6.12 4.75
N GLN A 41 16.36 7.11 3.87
CA GLN A 41 17.05 7.00 2.57
C GLN A 41 18.53 7.31 2.60
N SER A 42 18.97 7.89 3.71
CA SER A 42 20.37 8.05 4.06
C SER A 42 20.53 7.56 5.50
N PRO A 43 21.68 6.97 5.87
CA PRO A 43 21.89 6.53 7.25
C PRO A 43 21.72 7.73 8.20
N PRO A 44 20.78 7.68 9.16
CA PRO A 44 20.62 8.77 10.11
C PRO A 44 21.84 8.85 11.04
N SER A 45 22.09 10.03 11.61
CA SER A 45 23.10 10.15 12.66
C SER A 45 22.62 9.46 13.95
N PRO A 46 23.54 8.93 14.78
CA PRO A 46 23.16 8.35 16.07
C PRO A 46 22.38 9.32 16.97
N ALA A 47 22.70 10.61 16.92
CA ALA A 47 21.95 11.64 17.65
C ALA A 47 20.50 11.78 17.15
N SER A 48 20.26 11.71 15.84
CA SER A 48 18.90 11.73 15.28
C SER A 48 18.10 10.51 15.70
N VAL A 49 18.73 9.33 15.73
CA VAL A 49 18.08 8.09 16.18
C VAL A 49 17.72 8.18 17.67
N ARG A 50 18.64 8.65 18.50
CA ARG A 50 18.37 8.88 19.93
C ARG A 50 17.31 9.95 20.19
N ALA A 51 17.10 10.89 19.26
CA ALA A 51 16.04 11.90 19.37
C ALA A 51 14.64 11.37 19.01
N ASP A 52 14.55 10.22 18.31
CA ASP A 52 13.30 9.55 17.97
C ASP A 52 12.69 8.80 19.19
N ASP A 53 13.14 9.08 20.42
CA ASP A 53 12.86 8.38 21.72
C ASP A 53 11.42 8.48 22.24
N ARG A 54 10.45 8.53 21.35
CA ARG A 54 9.03 8.69 21.67
C ARG A 54 8.29 7.37 21.90
N HIS A 55 8.98 6.22 21.82
CA HIS A 55 8.37 4.89 21.89
C HIS A 55 9.20 3.98 22.80
N GLU A 56 8.51 3.28 23.71
CA GLU A 56 9.13 2.35 24.65
C GLU A 56 9.55 1.00 24.01
N GLY A 57 9.09 0.71 22.79
CA GLY A 57 9.33 -0.56 22.07
C GLY A 57 10.57 -0.59 21.17
N LEU A 58 10.78 -1.72 20.48
CA LEU A 58 11.86 -1.90 19.52
C LEU A 58 11.65 -0.97 18.31
N ARG A 59 12.73 -0.33 17.86
CA ARG A 59 12.74 0.58 16.71
C ARG A 59 13.61 -0.06 15.63
N LEU A 60 13.00 -0.43 14.51
CA LEU A 60 13.69 -0.96 13.35
C LEU A 60 13.98 0.15 12.35
N TYR A 61 15.25 0.54 12.25
CA TYR A 61 15.70 1.48 11.22
C TYR A 61 16.03 0.75 9.94
N VAL A 62 15.30 1.07 8.87
CA VAL A 62 15.57 0.54 7.53
C VAL A 62 16.40 1.59 6.79
N VAL A 63 17.66 1.25 6.51
CA VAL A 63 18.71 2.19 6.04
C VAL A 63 19.49 1.60 4.87
N PRO A 64 20.12 2.42 4.01
CA PRO A 64 20.78 1.87 2.82
C PRO A 64 22.02 1.09 3.19
N ARG A 65 22.76 1.61 4.16
CA ARG A 65 24.05 1.08 4.59
C ARG A 65 24.19 1.18 6.09
N LEU A 66 24.91 0.24 6.67
CA LEU A 66 25.30 0.20 8.06
C LEU A 66 26.55 1.05 8.27
N THR A 67 26.41 2.16 8.98
CA THR A 67 27.56 2.98 9.40
C THR A 67 28.09 2.50 10.74
N ASP A 68 29.36 2.79 11.05
CA ASP A 68 29.94 2.43 12.35
C ASP A 68 29.23 3.08 13.54
N GLY A 69 28.66 4.27 13.34
CA GLY A 69 27.85 4.94 14.35
C GLY A 69 26.55 4.20 14.62
N LEU A 70 25.90 3.72 13.56
CA LEU A 70 24.67 2.92 13.66
C LEU A 70 24.95 1.53 14.25
N ARG A 71 26.04 0.87 13.83
CA ARG A 71 26.48 -0.41 14.39
C ARG A 71 26.71 -0.32 15.90
N ARG A 72 27.47 0.68 16.35
CA ARG A 72 27.69 0.92 17.78
C ARG A 72 26.39 1.19 18.52
N LEU A 73 25.52 2.03 17.94
CA LEU A 73 24.26 2.37 18.57
C LEU A 73 23.35 1.14 18.79
N ALA A 74 23.24 0.25 17.79
CA ALA A 74 22.47 -0.99 17.92
C ALA A 74 23.11 -2.03 18.85
N ALA A 75 24.41 -1.91 19.13
CA ALA A 75 25.10 -2.71 20.13
C ALA A 75 24.96 -2.14 21.57
N GLU A 76 24.75 -0.83 21.69
CA GLU A 76 24.61 -0.12 22.97
C GLU A 76 23.15 -0.07 23.47
N ASP A 77 22.16 -0.08 22.57
CA ASP A 77 20.73 0.00 22.91
C ASP A 77 19.97 -1.15 22.23
N GLU A 78 19.58 -2.16 23.02
CA GLU A 78 18.80 -3.33 22.59
C GLU A 78 17.43 -2.96 22.01
N ARG A 79 16.95 -1.72 22.20
CA ARG A 79 15.70 -1.22 21.59
C ARG A 79 15.91 -0.69 20.17
N ILE A 80 17.11 -0.82 19.60
CA ILE A 80 17.43 -0.36 18.24
C ILE A 80 17.87 -1.56 17.39
N ALA A 81 17.08 -1.86 16.37
CA ALA A 81 17.45 -2.80 15.31
C ALA A 81 17.71 -2.04 14.00
N ILE A 82 18.54 -2.61 13.13
CA ILE A 82 18.95 -1.98 11.88
C ILE A 82 18.87 -2.97 10.73
N ALA A 83 18.06 -2.67 9.73
CA ALA A 83 18.06 -3.36 8.44
C ALA A 83 18.85 -2.51 7.43
N ALA A 84 20.12 -2.86 7.22
CA ALA A 84 20.99 -2.23 6.23
C ALA A 84 20.87 -2.95 4.88
N VAL A 85 19.83 -2.58 4.13
CA VAL A 85 19.33 -3.33 2.97
C VAL A 85 20.41 -3.58 1.91
N ARG A 86 21.23 -2.57 1.57
CA ARG A 86 22.24 -2.74 0.51
C ARG A 86 23.49 -3.47 0.96
N ASP A 87 23.70 -3.57 2.26
CA ASP A 87 24.82 -4.33 2.81
C ASP A 87 24.43 -5.79 3.07
N GLY A 88 23.14 -6.12 2.95
CA GLY A 88 22.62 -7.44 3.29
C GLY A 88 22.77 -7.78 4.77
N VAL A 89 22.79 -6.75 5.64
CA VAL A 89 23.03 -6.90 7.08
C VAL A 89 21.83 -6.45 7.89
N PHE A 90 21.33 -7.36 8.73
CA PHE A 90 20.39 -7.04 9.79
C PHE A 90 21.10 -7.06 11.14
N VAL A 91 20.82 -6.08 12.00
CA VAL A 91 21.39 -5.97 13.36
C VAL A 91 20.25 -6.01 14.37
N LEU A 92 20.31 -6.95 15.31
CA LEU A 92 19.38 -7.07 16.42
C LEU A 92 20.14 -7.51 17.68
N ASP A 93 19.90 -6.83 18.80
CA ASP A 93 20.56 -7.09 20.09
C ASP A 93 22.10 -7.15 19.97
N GLY A 94 22.66 -6.18 19.22
CA GLY A 94 24.09 -6.09 18.93
C GLY A 94 24.66 -7.20 18.03
N ARG A 95 23.86 -8.14 17.55
CA ARG A 95 24.29 -9.23 16.65
C ARG A 95 23.99 -8.91 15.20
N GLU A 96 24.97 -9.13 14.32
CA GLU A 96 24.77 -9.03 12.87
C GLU A 96 24.31 -10.39 12.30
N TYR A 97 23.26 -10.33 11.50
CA TYR A 97 22.76 -11.42 10.68
C TYR A 97 22.95 -11.03 9.21
N ARG A 98 23.50 -11.93 8.40
CA ARG A 98 23.75 -11.67 6.98
C ARG A 98 22.84 -12.56 6.14
N ALA A 99 22.15 -11.95 5.18
CA ALA A 99 21.48 -12.71 4.14
C ALA A 99 22.55 -13.39 3.24
N PRO A 100 22.28 -14.60 2.71
CA PRO A 100 23.11 -15.24 1.68
C PRO A 100 23.31 -14.31 0.47
N SER A 101 24.47 -14.42 -0.17
CA SER A 101 25.08 -13.41 -1.06
C SER A 101 24.36 -13.12 -2.39
N ASP A 102 23.21 -13.74 -2.67
CA ASP A 102 22.53 -13.68 -3.98
C ASP A 102 21.47 -12.57 -4.10
N VAL A 103 21.31 -11.72 -3.09
CA VAL A 103 20.30 -10.63 -3.10
C VAL A 103 20.92 -9.33 -3.64
N ALA A 104 21.38 -9.34 -4.89
CA ALA A 104 21.96 -8.17 -5.53
C ALA A 104 21.44 -8.01 -6.97
N ASP A 105 20.37 -7.23 -7.14
CA ASP A 105 20.22 -6.22 -8.20
C ASP A 105 18.76 -5.81 -8.38
N PHE A 106 18.24 -4.87 -7.59
CA PHE A 106 16.94 -4.26 -7.91
C PHE A 106 16.96 -2.73 -7.75
N SER A 107 16.69 -2.05 -8.87
CA SER A 107 16.69 -0.59 -9.08
C SER A 107 15.43 0.09 -8.52
N TRP A 108 15.28 1.43 -8.66
CA TRP A 108 14.04 2.29 -8.58
C TRP A 108 14.04 3.54 -7.64
N PRO A 109 12.95 4.22 -7.19
CA PRO A 109 12.91 5.71 -7.11
C PRO A 109 12.77 6.27 -5.66
N PRO A 110 12.79 7.61 -5.39
CA PRO A 110 13.03 8.22 -4.07
C PRO A 110 11.80 8.48 -3.17
N THR A 111 11.99 8.64 -1.84
CA THR A 111 10.91 8.94 -0.87
C THR A 111 10.58 10.41 -0.70
N THR A 112 9.38 10.63 -0.21
CA THR A 112 8.53 11.79 -0.42
C THR A 112 7.98 12.32 0.90
N ARG A 113 7.79 13.64 0.91
CA ARG A 113 6.93 14.45 1.77
C ARG A 113 5.65 13.72 2.23
N ARG A 114 5.11 14.06 3.41
CA ARG A 114 3.84 13.53 3.95
C ARG A 114 2.76 13.52 2.85
N VAL A 115 2.20 12.35 2.57
CA VAL A 115 1.23 12.18 1.48
C VAL A 115 -0.12 12.76 1.87
N PRO A 116 -0.76 13.57 1.01
CA PRO A 116 -2.11 14.09 1.27
C PRO A 116 -3.18 13.03 0.94
N TRP A 117 -3.24 11.92 1.70
CA TRP A 117 -4.19 10.83 1.46
C TRP A 117 -5.64 11.30 1.29
N GLY A 118 -6.09 12.24 2.12
CA GLY A 118 -7.45 12.78 2.02
C GLY A 118 -7.78 13.46 0.69
N ARG A 119 -6.79 14.05 0.00
CA ARG A 119 -7.00 14.63 -1.34
C ARG A 119 -7.24 13.54 -2.38
N TYR A 120 -6.48 12.45 -2.31
CA TYR A 120 -6.64 11.31 -3.22
C TYR A 120 -7.93 10.54 -2.93
N ALA A 121 -8.29 10.36 -1.66
CA ALA A 121 -9.58 9.84 -1.27
C ALA A 121 -10.75 10.68 -1.81
N LEU A 122 -10.61 12.01 -1.75
CA LEU A 122 -11.63 12.93 -2.26
C LEU A 122 -11.85 12.78 -3.77
N LEU A 123 -10.78 12.68 -4.57
CA LEU A 123 -10.89 12.40 -6.01
C LEU A 123 -11.66 11.09 -6.26
N ARG A 124 -11.35 10.04 -5.50
CA ARG A 124 -12.00 8.73 -5.63
C ARG A 124 -13.50 8.77 -5.31
N VAL A 125 -13.90 9.40 -4.20
CA VAL A 125 -15.34 9.50 -3.87
C VAL A 125 -16.09 10.42 -4.82
N LEU A 126 -15.45 11.47 -5.36
CA LEU A 126 -16.05 12.35 -6.36
C LEU A 126 -16.33 11.61 -7.66
N ALA A 127 -15.46 10.68 -8.04
CA ALA A 127 -15.64 9.83 -9.23
C ALA A 127 -16.75 8.78 -9.08
N ARG A 128 -17.26 8.54 -7.87
CA ARG A 128 -18.29 7.53 -7.61
C ARG A 128 -19.66 7.87 -8.22
N THR A 129 -20.05 9.14 -8.16
CA THR A 129 -21.40 9.61 -8.50
C THR A 129 -21.39 11.06 -8.93
N ARG A 130 -22.31 11.44 -9.83
CA ARG A 130 -22.55 12.83 -10.22
C ARG A 130 -23.33 13.63 -9.18
N SER A 131 -24.08 12.97 -8.29
CA SER A 131 -24.95 13.65 -7.33
C SER A 131 -24.14 14.58 -6.41
N PRO A 132 -24.58 15.82 -6.15
CA PRO A 132 -23.91 16.68 -5.18
C PRO A 132 -23.91 16.08 -3.78
N ARG A 133 -22.78 16.19 -3.07
CA ARG A 133 -22.62 15.74 -1.67
C ARG A 133 -22.11 16.88 -0.80
N THR A 134 -22.65 16.99 0.41
CA THR A 134 -22.13 17.90 1.43
C THR A 134 -20.70 17.51 1.82
N GLN A 135 -19.94 18.44 2.41
CA GLN A 135 -18.58 18.12 2.89
C GLN A 135 -18.59 17.06 4.00
N THR A 136 -19.66 16.96 4.77
CA THR A 136 -19.83 15.92 5.80
C THR A 136 -20.02 14.54 5.17
N GLN A 137 -20.83 14.43 4.12
CA GLN A 137 -21.00 13.18 3.37
C GLN A 137 -19.68 12.77 2.70
N LEU A 138 -19.01 13.69 2.02
CA LEU A 138 -17.70 13.44 1.40
C LEU A 138 -16.64 13.00 2.43
N ALA A 139 -16.66 13.58 3.64
CA ALA A 139 -15.75 13.22 4.72
C ALA A 139 -16.00 11.78 5.19
N ALA A 140 -17.27 11.40 5.37
CA ALA A 140 -17.66 10.05 5.74
C ALA A 140 -17.26 9.02 4.67
N GLU A 141 -17.56 9.29 3.40
CA GLU A 141 -17.21 8.41 2.27
C GLU A 141 -15.69 8.26 2.09
N ALA A 142 -14.93 9.34 2.28
CA ALA A 142 -13.47 9.33 2.11
C ALA A 142 -12.71 8.84 3.35
N GLY A 143 -13.40 8.66 4.49
CA GLY A 143 -12.77 8.26 5.76
C GLY A 143 -11.82 9.32 6.33
N VAL A 144 -12.15 10.60 6.14
CA VAL A 144 -11.33 11.75 6.61
C VAL A 144 -12.19 12.78 7.34
N THR A 145 -11.56 13.83 7.87
CA THR A 145 -12.30 14.91 8.54
C THR A 145 -12.91 15.89 7.54
N GLN A 146 -14.02 16.54 7.92
CA GLN A 146 -14.64 17.60 7.11
C GLN A 146 -13.69 18.78 6.86
N ALA A 147 -12.79 19.10 7.81
CA ALA A 147 -11.74 20.09 7.61
C ALA A 147 -10.74 19.68 6.51
N ALA A 148 -10.35 18.41 6.45
CA ALA A 148 -9.47 17.87 5.39
C ALA A 148 -10.17 17.91 4.02
N VAL A 149 -11.47 17.63 3.96
CA VAL A 149 -12.28 17.79 2.74
C VAL A 149 -12.31 19.25 2.30
N SER A 150 -12.61 20.18 3.21
CA SER A 150 -12.63 21.62 2.92
C SER A 150 -11.29 22.11 2.36
N GLN A 151 -10.16 21.67 2.94
CA GLN A 151 -8.83 21.99 2.44
C GLN A 151 -8.57 21.38 1.05
N SER A 152 -8.95 20.13 0.84
CA SER A 152 -8.74 19.42 -0.42
C SER A 152 -9.57 20.02 -1.55
N LEU A 153 -10.85 20.35 -1.31
CA LEU A 153 -11.72 21.00 -2.31
C LEU A 153 -11.13 22.32 -2.84
N ARG A 154 -10.53 23.14 -1.96
CA ARG A 154 -9.83 24.37 -2.39
C ARG A 154 -8.64 24.10 -3.31
N GLN A 155 -7.99 22.95 -3.16
CA GLN A 155 -6.83 22.58 -3.99
C GLN A 155 -7.24 21.91 -5.31
N LEU A 156 -8.42 21.28 -5.36
CA LEU A 156 -8.93 20.62 -6.56
C LEU A 156 -9.39 21.62 -7.63
N GLY A 157 -9.73 22.86 -7.24
CA GLY A 157 -10.04 23.94 -8.17
C GLY A 157 -11.14 23.53 -9.17
N ASP A 158 -10.85 23.69 -10.45
CA ASP A 158 -11.80 23.50 -11.55
C ASP A 158 -12.21 22.04 -11.80
N LEU A 159 -11.64 21.07 -11.06
CA LEU A 159 -12.11 19.68 -11.10
C LEU A 159 -13.46 19.50 -10.38
N VAL A 160 -13.84 20.43 -9.51
CA VAL A 160 -15.04 20.33 -8.67
C VAL A 160 -15.91 21.58 -8.72
N ALA A 161 -17.22 21.38 -8.71
CA ALA A 161 -18.20 22.45 -8.60
C ALA A 161 -18.91 22.43 -7.25
N ARG A 162 -19.37 23.60 -6.82
CA ARG A 162 -20.31 23.75 -5.72
C ARG A 162 -21.68 24.13 -6.25
N SER A 163 -22.69 23.36 -5.84
CA SER A 163 -24.12 23.63 -6.03
C SER A 163 -24.77 24.00 -4.69
N SER A 164 -26.08 24.27 -4.69
CA SER A 164 -26.89 24.42 -3.47
C SER A 164 -26.85 23.17 -2.59
N ASP A 165 -26.80 21.99 -3.21
CA ASP A 165 -26.96 20.70 -2.53
C ASP A 165 -25.62 20.06 -2.15
N GLY A 166 -24.49 20.66 -2.57
CA GLY A 166 -23.15 20.21 -2.21
C GLY A 166 -22.15 20.28 -3.36
N TRP A 167 -21.10 19.49 -3.22
CA TRP A 167 -19.97 19.41 -4.15
C TRP A 167 -20.09 18.19 -5.07
N HIS A 168 -19.66 18.34 -6.31
CA HIS A 168 -19.61 17.28 -7.31
C HIS A 168 -18.41 17.48 -8.24
N ALA A 169 -18.02 16.42 -8.95
CA ALA A 169 -17.04 16.51 -10.03
C ALA A 169 -17.67 17.18 -11.26
N HIS A 170 -16.90 18.03 -11.95
CA HIS A 170 -17.32 18.57 -13.25
C HIS A 170 -17.24 17.52 -14.36
N ASP A 171 -16.13 16.79 -14.36
CA ASP A 171 -15.79 15.76 -15.33
C ASP A 171 -15.12 14.61 -14.58
N VAL A 172 -15.78 13.45 -14.58
CA VAL A 172 -15.29 12.27 -13.89
C VAL A 172 -14.01 11.71 -14.53
N ARG A 173 -13.84 11.87 -15.85
CA ARG A 173 -12.63 11.46 -16.57
C ARG A 173 -11.44 12.28 -16.10
N ALA A 174 -11.57 13.61 -16.10
CA ALA A 174 -10.53 14.51 -15.63
C ALA A 174 -10.15 14.26 -14.15
N VAL A 175 -11.14 13.94 -13.30
CA VAL A 175 -10.90 13.56 -11.90
C VAL A 175 -10.11 12.26 -11.80
N ALA A 176 -10.48 11.23 -12.57
CA ALA A 176 -9.80 9.94 -12.55
C ALA A 176 -8.37 10.02 -13.10
N GLU A 177 -8.16 10.76 -14.19
CA GLU A 177 -6.84 11.02 -14.76
C GLU A 177 -5.95 11.80 -13.78
N ALA A 178 -6.50 12.83 -13.13
CA ALA A 178 -5.78 13.60 -12.12
C ALA A 178 -5.36 12.71 -10.94
N PHE A 179 -6.19 11.75 -10.54
CA PHE A 179 -5.84 10.76 -9.53
C PHE A 179 -4.69 9.86 -10.01
N LEU A 180 -4.82 9.22 -11.17
CA LEU A 180 -3.81 8.29 -11.70
C LEU A 180 -2.46 8.95 -11.95
N ALA A 181 -2.45 10.23 -12.33
CA ALA A 181 -1.21 10.98 -12.56
C ALA A 181 -0.49 11.37 -11.26
N GLN A 182 -1.20 11.52 -10.13
CA GLN A 182 -0.66 12.12 -8.91
C GLN A 182 -0.59 11.16 -7.71
N TYR A 183 -1.35 10.07 -7.71
CA TYR A 183 -1.39 9.13 -6.61
C TYR A 183 -0.05 8.38 -6.50
N PRO A 184 0.66 8.45 -5.36
CA PRO A 184 1.99 7.85 -5.23
C PRO A 184 1.95 6.35 -4.89
N GLY A 185 0.78 5.71 -5.04
CA GLY A 185 0.50 4.36 -4.58
C GLY A 185 0.18 4.25 -3.08
N PRO A 186 -0.30 3.07 -2.64
CA PRO A 186 -0.81 2.82 -1.28
C PRO A 186 0.27 2.78 -0.20
N ARG A 187 1.55 2.57 -0.60
CA ARG A 187 2.70 2.34 0.29
C ARG A 187 2.42 1.22 1.30
N GLY A 188 3.17 1.21 2.41
CA GLY A 188 3.05 0.20 3.46
C GLY A 188 4.00 -0.96 3.25
N ILE A 189 3.59 -2.14 3.70
CA ILE A 189 4.35 -3.38 3.61
C ILE A 189 3.62 -4.31 2.65
N THR A 190 4.34 -4.84 1.68
CA THR A 190 3.90 -5.89 0.75
C THR A 190 4.74 -7.14 0.92
N THR A 191 4.08 -8.30 0.95
CA THR A 191 4.67 -9.64 0.81
C THR A 191 4.26 -10.24 -0.53
N ASN A 192 5.15 -11.05 -1.12
CA ASN A 192 5.04 -11.55 -2.49
C ASN A 192 4.89 -13.06 -2.49
N TRP A 193 3.88 -13.55 -3.20
CA TRP A 193 3.44 -14.94 -3.13
C TRP A 193 3.22 -15.53 -4.51
N TYR A 194 3.47 -16.82 -4.62
CA TYR A 194 3.28 -17.61 -5.82
C TYR A 194 2.37 -18.80 -5.55
N SER A 195 1.48 -19.06 -6.49
CA SER A 195 0.69 -20.29 -6.55
C SER A 195 0.43 -20.67 -8.01
N LEU A 196 0.16 -21.96 -8.25
CA LEU A 196 -0.18 -22.50 -9.57
C LEU A 196 -1.67 -22.32 -9.93
N GLU A 197 -2.50 -21.96 -8.95
CA GLU A 197 -3.92 -21.72 -9.18
C GLU A 197 -4.18 -20.51 -10.08
N PRO A 198 -5.32 -20.42 -10.78
CA PRO A 198 -5.69 -19.21 -11.52
C PRO A 198 -5.69 -17.96 -10.62
N VAL A 199 -5.18 -16.84 -11.12
CA VAL A 199 -4.99 -15.59 -10.35
C VAL A 199 -6.25 -15.11 -9.63
N VAL A 200 -7.42 -15.20 -10.27
CA VAL A 200 -8.70 -14.82 -9.65
C VAL A 200 -9.07 -15.78 -8.51
N ALA A 201 -8.81 -17.09 -8.68
CA ALA A 201 -9.04 -18.09 -7.64
C ALA A 201 -8.07 -17.93 -6.45
N GLN A 202 -6.82 -17.51 -6.71
CA GLN A 202 -5.87 -17.16 -5.66
C GLN A 202 -6.42 -16.04 -4.76
N ALA A 203 -6.91 -14.95 -5.34
CA ALA A 203 -7.50 -13.84 -4.58
C ALA A 203 -8.72 -14.28 -3.76
N GLY A 204 -9.57 -15.15 -4.33
CA GLY A 204 -10.71 -15.75 -3.62
C GLY A 204 -10.29 -16.65 -2.46
N THR A 205 -9.22 -17.42 -2.62
CA THR A 205 -8.66 -18.28 -1.55
C THR A 205 -8.20 -17.43 -0.37
N VAL A 206 -7.46 -16.35 -0.64
CA VAL A 206 -7.02 -15.41 0.41
C VAL A 206 -8.22 -14.73 1.09
N ALA A 207 -9.22 -14.31 0.33
CA ALA A 207 -10.44 -13.73 0.91
C ALA A 207 -11.21 -14.73 1.79
N GLY A 208 -11.13 -16.02 1.50
CA GLY A 208 -11.72 -17.09 2.32
C GLY A 208 -10.92 -17.44 3.56
N SER A 209 -9.60 -17.18 3.58
CA SER A 209 -8.71 -17.57 4.69
C SER A 209 -8.69 -16.57 5.86
N VAL A 210 -9.16 -15.34 5.66
CA VAL A 210 -9.07 -14.24 6.64
C VAL A 210 -10.23 -14.15 7.63
N GLY A 211 -11.19 -15.07 7.58
CA GLY A 211 -12.36 -15.09 8.48
C GLY A 211 -13.13 -13.76 8.45
N ASP A 212 -13.36 -13.16 9.62
CA ASP A 212 -14.10 -11.91 9.77
C ASP A 212 -13.29 -10.65 9.43
N ALA A 213 -11.97 -10.76 9.19
CA ALA A 213 -11.14 -9.61 8.84
C ALA A 213 -11.25 -9.30 7.34
N PRO A 214 -11.90 -8.20 6.92
CA PRO A 214 -12.17 -7.96 5.51
C PRO A 214 -10.90 -7.56 4.76
N VAL A 215 -10.55 -8.32 3.73
CA VAL A 215 -9.57 -7.95 2.71
C VAL A 215 -10.26 -7.32 1.50
N LEU A 216 -9.49 -6.56 0.72
CA LEU A 216 -9.96 -5.96 -0.53
C LEU A 216 -9.13 -6.45 -1.70
N ILE A 217 -9.79 -6.98 -2.72
CA ILE A 217 -9.15 -7.49 -3.94
C ILE A 217 -8.90 -6.33 -4.92
N SER A 218 -7.70 -6.31 -5.53
CA SER A 218 -7.23 -5.34 -6.52
C SER A 218 -6.35 -6.04 -7.57
N GLY A 219 -5.62 -5.27 -8.37
CA GLY A 219 -4.84 -5.76 -9.50
C GLY A 219 -5.74 -6.39 -10.56
N ASP A 220 -5.23 -7.38 -11.28
CA ASP A 220 -6.01 -8.01 -12.36
C ASP A 220 -7.22 -8.78 -11.83
N ALA A 221 -7.11 -9.41 -10.67
CA ALA A 221 -8.23 -10.10 -10.04
C ALA A 221 -9.35 -9.12 -9.64
N GLY A 222 -9.00 -7.92 -9.17
CA GLY A 222 -9.98 -6.86 -8.89
C GLY A 222 -10.57 -6.30 -10.17
N ALA A 223 -9.75 -6.10 -11.21
CA ALA A 223 -10.19 -5.59 -12.48
C ALA A 223 -11.17 -6.55 -13.18
N ASP A 224 -10.92 -7.86 -13.11
CA ASP A 224 -11.80 -8.90 -13.63
C ASP A 224 -13.20 -8.88 -12.98
N LEU A 225 -13.28 -8.50 -11.70
CA LEU A 225 -14.53 -8.35 -10.97
C LEU A 225 -15.27 -7.04 -11.28
N ILE A 226 -14.55 -5.97 -11.63
CA ILE A 226 -15.12 -4.63 -11.86
C ILE A 226 -15.48 -4.42 -13.34
N ALA A 227 -14.54 -4.71 -14.23
CA ALA A 227 -14.62 -4.49 -15.67
C ALA A 227 -13.69 -5.51 -16.38
N PRO A 228 -14.14 -6.77 -16.56
CA PRO A 228 -13.31 -7.83 -17.14
C PRO A 228 -12.92 -7.48 -18.57
N TRP A 229 -11.61 -7.56 -18.86
CA TRP A 229 -11.08 -7.21 -20.17
C TRP A 229 -9.83 -7.99 -20.56
N ARG A 230 -8.77 -7.95 -19.74
CA ARG A 230 -7.53 -8.72 -19.98
C ARG A 230 -7.47 -10.02 -19.20
N LYS A 231 -6.61 -10.94 -19.67
CA LYS A 231 -6.30 -12.16 -18.93
C LYS A 231 -5.55 -11.81 -17.64
N PRO A 232 -6.04 -12.20 -16.46
CA PRO A 232 -5.35 -11.89 -15.21
C PRO A 232 -3.99 -12.57 -15.08
N THR A 233 -2.99 -11.79 -14.66
CA THR A 233 -1.60 -12.22 -14.46
C THR A 233 -1.13 -12.06 -13.02
N ARG A 234 -1.67 -11.06 -12.30
CA ARG A 234 -1.32 -10.81 -10.90
C ARG A 234 -2.50 -10.29 -10.09
N ALA A 235 -2.69 -10.86 -8.91
CA ALA A 235 -3.64 -10.38 -7.91
C ALA A 235 -2.94 -9.49 -6.89
N ILE A 236 -3.64 -8.47 -6.40
CA ILE A 236 -3.22 -7.70 -5.23
C ILE A 236 -4.33 -7.81 -4.19
N VAL A 237 -3.99 -8.16 -2.96
CA VAL A 237 -4.93 -8.25 -1.84
C VAL A 237 -4.51 -7.30 -0.75
N TYR A 238 -5.37 -6.33 -0.42
CA TYR A 238 -5.13 -5.41 0.69
C TYR A 238 -5.72 -5.96 1.98
N GLY A 239 -4.86 -6.11 2.99
CA GLY A 239 -5.22 -6.49 4.35
C GLY A 239 -4.95 -5.39 5.37
N ARG A 240 -5.60 -5.47 6.53
CA ARG A 240 -5.33 -4.55 7.65
C ARG A 240 -4.12 -4.96 8.49
N THR A 241 -3.81 -6.24 8.45
CA THR A 241 -2.69 -6.89 9.16
C THR A 241 -2.03 -7.87 8.20
N GLY A 242 -0.82 -8.30 8.54
CA GLY A 242 -0.14 -9.38 7.81
C GLY A 242 -0.94 -10.66 7.81
N LEU A 243 -0.63 -11.50 6.82
CA LEU A 243 -1.22 -12.82 6.66
C LEU A 243 -0.15 -13.75 6.10
N ASP A 244 0.04 -14.90 6.75
CA ASP A 244 0.82 -16.01 6.23
C ASP A 244 -0.07 -16.84 5.30
N LEU A 245 0.37 -17.00 4.05
CA LEU A 245 -0.36 -17.72 3.00
C LEU A 245 0.15 -19.13 2.76
N VAL A 246 1.18 -19.59 3.49
CA VAL A 246 1.73 -20.95 3.33
C VAL A 246 0.65 -22.01 3.56
N ALA A 247 -0.13 -21.88 4.63
CA ALA A 247 -1.24 -22.79 4.93
C ALA A 247 -2.36 -22.78 3.86
N SER A 248 -2.40 -21.73 3.03
CA SER A 248 -3.35 -21.58 1.93
C SER A 248 -2.78 -22.05 0.57
N GLY A 249 -1.64 -22.74 0.58
CA GLY A 249 -1.05 -23.32 -0.64
C GLY A 249 -0.22 -22.34 -1.47
N PHE A 250 0.24 -21.24 -0.87
CA PHE A 250 1.16 -20.30 -1.50
C PHE A 250 2.59 -20.54 -1.06
N ALA A 251 3.54 -20.28 -1.96
CA ALA A 251 4.95 -20.17 -1.62
C ALA A 251 5.35 -18.70 -1.62
N GLU A 252 6.15 -18.28 -0.65
CA GLU A 252 6.79 -16.96 -0.68
C GLU A 252 7.71 -16.88 -1.91
N SER A 253 7.71 -15.71 -2.57
CA SER A 253 8.36 -15.52 -3.86
C SER A 253 9.01 -14.15 -3.95
N ASP A 254 9.96 -14.02 -4.87
CA ASP A 254 10.40 -12.71 -5.32
C ASP A 254 9.26 -11.94 -6.05
N PRO A 255 9.29 -10.59 -6.08
CA PRO A 255 8.27 -9.77 -6.73
C PRO A 255 8.11 -10.01 -8.24
N GLU A 256 9.13 -10.55 -8.90
CA GLU A 256 9.13 -10.73 -10.37
C GLU A 256 8.33 -11.98 -10.75
N ARG A 257 8.41 -13.02 -9.93
CA ARG A 257 7.68 -14.29 -10.12
C ARG A 257 6.33 -14.33 -9.43
N ALA A 258 6.08 -13.44 -8.46
CA ALA A 258 4.84 -13.44 -7.70
C ALA A 258 3.59 -13.35 -8.60
N THR A 259 2.61 -14.20 -8.30
CA THR A 259 1.25 -14.16 -8.89
C THR A 259 0.26 -13.46 -7.97
N LEU A 260 0.62 -13.26 -6.70
CA LEU A 260 -0.17 -12.55 -5.71
C LEU A 260 0.73 -11.65 -4.84
N GLU A 261 0.31 -10.40 -4.68
CA GLU A 261 0.87 -9.48 -3.69
C GLU A 261 -0.13 -9.30 -2.55
N TYR A 262 0.30 -9.52 -1.31
CA TYR A 262 -0.49 -9.21 -0.13
C TYR A 262 0.07 -7.95 0.53
N ALA A 263 -0.74 -6.89 0.62
CA ALA A 263 -0.29 -5.59 1.05
C ALA A 263 -1.05 -5.09 2.29
N VAL A 264 -0.31 -4.59 3.28
CA VAL A 264 -0.83 -3.79 4.39
C VAL A 264 -0.51 -2.32 4.10
N PRO A 265 -1.45 -1.57 3.51
CA PRO A 265 -1.19 -0.25 2.95
C PRO A 265 -1.08 0.82 4.02
N ALA A 266 -0.29 1.87 3.73
CA ALA A 266 -0.20 3.05 4.60
C ALA A 266 -1.28 4.10 4.29
N ASP A 267 -1.97 3.98 3.15
CA ASP A 267 -3.15 4.77 2.83
C ASP A 267 -4.37 4.26 3.62
N PRO A 268 -4.84 4.98 4.66
CA PRO A 268 -5.94 4.51 5.49
C PRO A 268 -7.30 4.63 4.79
N THR A 269 -7.35 5.33 3.65
CA THR A 269 -8.59 5.72 2.99
C THR A 269 -9.11 4.66 2.00
N ILE A 270 -8.34 3.60 1.74
CA ILE A 270 -8.72 2.52 0.79
C ILE A 270 -10.02 1.82 1.21
N TRP A 271 -10.20 1.52 2.50
CA TRP A 271 -11.43 0.84 2.97
C TRP A 271 -12.66 1.73 2.96
N ALA A 272 -12.51 2.99 3.34
CA ALA A 272 -13.64 3.92 3.41
C ALA A 272 -14.22 4.15 2.00
N THR A 273 -13.36 4.39 1.01
CA THR A 273 -13.81 4.57 -0.37
C THR A 273 -14.34 3.28 -0.97
N ALA A 274 -13.73 2.13 -0.72
CA ALA A 274 -14.26 0.84 -1.17
C ALA A 274 -15.69 0.61 -0.63
N THR A 275 -15.91 0.93 0.65
CA THR A 275 -17.25 0.87 1.27
C THR A 275 -18.22 1.84 0.61
N ALA A 276 -17.78 3.06 0.28
CA ALA A 276 -18.61 4.02 -0.43
C ALA A 276 -19.04 3.51 -1.82
N PHE A 277 -18.13 2.91 -2.58
CA PHE A 277 -18.44 2.31 -3.89
C PHE A 277 -19.34 1.07 -3.79
N ALA A 278 -19.23 0.29 -2.72
CA ALA A 278 -20.07 -0.88 -2.50
C ALA A 278 -21.54 -0.55 -2.18
N SER A 279 -21.89 0.74 -2.03
CA SER A 279 -23.28 1.23 -1.91
C SER A 279 -24.11 0.51 -0.84
N GLY A 280 -23.50 0.24 0.32
CA GLY A 280 -24.14 -0.43 1.46
C GLY A 280 -23.92 -1.94 1.53
N ALA A 281 -23.34 -2.56 0.50
CA ALA A 281 -22.82 -3.93 0.59
C ALA A 281 -21.42 -3.96 1.23
N THR A 282 -21.00 -5.13 1.70
CA THR A 282 -19.61 -5.35 2.11
C THR A 282 -18.71 -5.30 0.87
N PRO A 283 -17.70 -4.41 0.84
CA PRO A 283 -16.81 -4.31 -0.33
C PRO A 283 -15.99 -5.58 -0.48
N ARG A 284 -15.97 -6.14 -1.70
CA ARG A 284 -15.11 -7.28 -2.08
C ARG A 284 -13.81 -6.81 -2.76
N THR A 285 -13.89 -5.69 -3.45
CA THR A 285 -12.77 -5.09 -4.17
C THR A 285 -12.46 -3.71 -3.61
N VAL A 286 -11.29 -3.18 -3.94
CA VAL A 286 -11.03 -1.74 -3.83
C VAL A 286 -11.96 -0.94 -4.76
N ASP A 287 -11.96 0.39 -4.62
CA ASP A 287 -12.61 1.24 -5.61
C ASP A 287 -11.89 1.18 -6.98
N PRO A 288 -12.60 1.46 -8.09
CA PRO A 288 -12.05 1.31 -9.44
C PRO A 288 -10.78 2.12 -9.71
N LEU A 289 -10.58 3.26 -9.03
CA LEU A 289 -9.41 4.11 -9.27
C LEU A 289 -8.15 3.52 -8.62
N ILE A 290 -8.25 2.95 -7.42
CA ILE A 290 -7.15 2.14 -6.84
C ILE A 290 -6.87 0.91 -7.71
N CYS A 291 -7.91 0.24 -8.19
CA CYS A 291 -7.75 -0.91 -9.08
C CYS A 291 -7.01 -0.53 -10.37
N ALA A 292 -7.40 0.57 -11.01
CA ALA A 292 -6.74 1.09 -12.20
C ALA A 292 -5.27 1.47 -11.94
N HIS A 293 -4.96 2.12 -10.82
CA HIS A 293 -3.58 2.39 -10.42
C HIS A 293 -2.77 1.11 -10.29
N ASP A 294 -3.35 0.07 -9.69
CA ASP A 294 -2.68 -1.20 -9.45
C ASP A 294 -2.46 -2.00 -10.73
N VAL A 295 -3.45 -2.05 -11.64
CA VAL A 295 -3.31 -2.62 -12.99
C VAL A 295 -2.19 -1.90 -13.75
N LYS A 296 -2.17 -0.57 -13.70
CA LYS A 296 -1.11 0.24 -14.32
C LYS A 296 0.27 -0.07 -13.75
N ARG A 297 0.36 -0.27 -12.43
CA ARG A 297 1.61 -0.63 -11.74
C ARG A 297 2.09 -2.03 -12.09
N ILE A 298 1.19 -3.00 -12.21
CA ILE A 298 1.51 -4.37 -12.66
C ILE A 298 2.12 -4.31 -14.07
N GLY A 299 1.58 -3.45 -14.93
CA GLY A 299 2.05 -3.31 -16.31
C GLY A 299 1.61 -4.48 -17.19
N GLY A 300 2.38 -4.72 -18.25
CA GLY A 300 2.02 -5.63 -19.34
C GLY A 300 1.69 -4.89 -20.64
N PRO A 301 1.70 -5.57 -21.79
CA PRO A 301 1.52 -4.94 -23.11
C PRO A 301 0.13 -4.32 -23.29
N ASP A 302 -0.83 -4.74 -22.48
CA ASP A 302 -2.25 -4.39 -22.55
C ASP A 302 -2.72 -3.60 -21.30
N ALA A 303 -1.79 -3.12 -20.48
CA ALA A 303 -2.11 -2.50 -19.19
C ALA A 303 -2.87 -1.17 -19.35
N ASP A 304 -2.47 -0.34 -20.31
CA ASP A 304 -3.11 0.96 -20.54
C ASP A 304 -4.54 0.78 -21.05
N ASP A 305 -4.79 -0.21 -21.92
CA ASP A 305 -6.14 -0.55 -22.41
C ASP A 305 -7.02 -1.11 -21.26
N ALA A 306 -6.44 -1.94 -20.39
CA ALA A 306 -7.16 -2.46 -19.21
C ALA A 306 -7.53 -1.33 -18.23
N VAL A 307 -6.65 -0.35 -18.05
CA VAL A 307 -6.92 0.87 -17.29
C VAL A 307 -8.03 1.67 -17.94
N GLU A 308 -8.01 1.84 -19.26
CA GLU A 308 -9.04 2.56 -19.99
C GLU A 308 -10.42 1.93 -19.77
N HIS A 309 -10.54 0.60 -19.85
CA HIS A 309 -11.81 -0.09 -19.58
C HIS A 309 -12.33 0.08 -18.15
N LEU A 310 -11.44 0.18 -17.15
CA LEU A 310 -11.83 0.52 -15.78
C LEU A 310 -12.35 1.95 -15.68
N LEU A 311 -11.75 2.90 -16.41
CA LEU A 311 -12.21 4.29 -16.44
C LEU A 311 -13.54 4.44 -17.17
N GLU A 312 -13.74 3.75 -18.30
CA GLU A 312 -15.03 3.68 -18.99
C GLU A 312 -16.13 3.10 -18.08
N ALA A 313 -15.81 2.11 -17.25
CA ALA A 313 -16.75 1.56 -16.27
C ALA A 313 -17.12 2.61 -15.20
N VAL A 314 -16.16 3.40 -14.74
CA VAL A 314 -16.42 4.52 -13.82
C VAL A 314 -17.34 5.56 -14.46
N GLU A 315 -17.05 5.97 -15.69
CA GLU A 315 -17.87 6.94 -16.44
C GLU A 315 -19.30 6.48 -16.66
N ARG A 316 -19.47 5.21 -17.07
CA ARG A 316 -20.79 4.62 -17.28
C ARG A 316 -21.61 4.62 -15.99
N ASN A 317 -21.01 4.20 -14.88
CA ASN A 317 -21.69 4.19 -13.57
C ASN A 317 -22.01 5.61 -13.09
N TRP A 318 -21.07 6.54 -13.27
CA TRP A 318 -21.25 7.95 -12.91
C TRP A 318 -22.37 8.63 -13.69
N SER A 319 -22.57 8.22 -14.94
CA SER A 319 -23.61 8.75 -15.84
C SER A 319 -24.98 8.09 -15.65
N ALA A 320 -25.04 6.90 -15.06
CA ALA A 320 -26.26 6.10 -14.90
C ALA A 320 -27.10 6.47 -13.66
N GLU A 321 -26.48 7.09 -12.65
CA GLU A 321 -27.16 7.78 -11.53
C GLU A 321 -27.61 9.17 -11.96
#